data_AF-A0A3C0Y550-F1
#
_entry.id   AF-A0A3C0Y550-F1
#
_cell.length_a   1.000
_cell.length_b   1.000
_cell.length_c   1.000
_cell.angle_alpha   90.00
_cell.angle_beta   90.00
_cell.angle_gamma   90.00
#
_symmetry.space_group_name_H-M   'P 1'
#
loop_
_entity.id
_entity.type
_entity.pdbx_description
1 polymer ?
#
loop_
_entity_poly.entity_id
_entity_poly.type
_entity_poly.pdbx_seq_one_letter_code
_entity_poly.pdbx_strand_id
1 'polypeptide(L)'
;DSVTYQGFLADFNAVFHDLRAGGGFEDCLDPGSYVPSQSLAAQLLESGSLGVVYPSVRHAAGTNLACFRPALVGNVRKTEAYRMIWSGTPEPRIEILDGK
;
A
#
# COMPACT_ATOMS: atom_id res chain seq x y z
N ASP A 1 -2.47 -15.15 19.16
CA ASP A 1 -3.39 -14.24 18.45
C ASP A 1 -3.36 -14.47 16.96
N SER A 2 -4.43 -14.17 16.23
CA SER A 2 -4.45 -14.30 14.76
C SER A 2 -5.25 -13.23 14.06
N VAL A 3 -4.82 -12.84 12.85
CA VAL A 3 -5.51 -11.89 11.95
C VAL A 3 -5.58 -12.49 10.55
N THR A 4 -6.70 -12.24 9.85
CA THR A 4 -6.87 -12.66 8.45
C THR A 4 -6.78 -11.45 7.53
N TYR A 5 -6.01 -11.57 6.46
CA TYR A 5 -5.88 -10.61 5.37
C TYR A 5 -6.45 -11.20 4.08
N GLN A 6 -7.28 -10.45 3.36
CA GLN A 6 -7.77 -10.85 2.05
C GLN A 6 -6.86 -10.24 0.97
N GLY A 7 -6.28 -11.08 0.12
CA GLY A 7 -5.58 -10.63 -1.07
C GLY A 7 -6.54 -10.16 -2.15
N PHE A 8 -6.14 -9.13 -2.89
CA PHE A 8 -6.84 -8.64 -4.07
C PHE A 8 -5.86 -8.39 -5.20
N LEU A 9 -6.30 -8.69 -6.41
CA LEU A 9 -5.65 -8.28 -7.64
C LEU A 9 -6.56 -7.30 -8.35
N ALA A 10 -6.00 -6.15 -8.74
CA ALA A 10 -6.75 -5.04 -9.31
C ALA A 10 -5.89 -4.29 -10.32
N ASP A 11 -6.55 -3.67 -11.29
CA ASP A 11 -5.91 -2.86 -12.31
C ASP A 11 -6.10 -1.37 -11.97
N PHE A 12 -5.08 -0.56 -12.26
CA PHE A 12 -5.10 0.87 -12.01
C PHE A 12 -4.75 1.60 -13.31
N ASN A 13 -5.71 2.31 -13.88
CA ASN A 13 -5.57 2.97 -15.18
C ASN A 13 -5.47 4.49 -15.02
N ALA A 14 -4.30 4.99 -14.62
CA ALA A 14 -4.04 6.42 -14.45
C ALA A 14 -2.52 6.74 -14.38
N VAL A 15 -2.19 8.02 -14.52
CA VAL A 15 -0.86 8.54 -14.15
C VAL A 15 -0.88 8.92 -12.68
N PHE A 16 0.08 8.39 -11.92
CA PHE A 16 0.28 8.66 -10.51
C PHE A 16 1.54 9.50 -10.31
N HIS A 17 1.57 10.35 -9.28
CA HIS A 17 2.81 11.03 -8.90
C HIS A 17 3.84 10.01 -8.45
N ASP A 18 5.01 10.03 -9.08
CA ASP A 18 6.08 9.07 -8.81
C ASP A 18 7.05 9.61 -7.77
N LEU A 19 7.00 9.06 -6.56
CA LEU A 19 7.90 9.40 -5.45
C LEU A 19 9.09 8.44 -5.36
N ARG A 20 9.23 7.51 -6.32
CA ARG A 20 10.36 6.56 -6.37
C ARG A 20 11.60 7.20 -7.00
N ALA A 21 11.42 8.23 -7.82
CA ALA A 21 12.46 8.89 -8.59
C ALA A 21 12.41 10.40 -8.38
N GLY A 22 13.57 11.03 -8.18
CA GLY A 22 13.68 12.45 -7.91
C GLY A 22 13.52 12.73 -6.41
N GLY A 23 14.65 12.94 -5.73
CA GLY A 23 14.68 13.25 -4.30
C GLY A 23 13.83 14.47 -3.95
N GLY A 24 13.64 14.71 -2.65
CA GLY A 24 12.75 15.73 -2.11
C GLY A 24 11.49 15.19 -1.44
N PHE A 25 11.37 13.86 -1.30
CA PHE A 25 10.27 13.19 -0.58
C PHE A 25 10.77 12.25 0.53
N GLU A 26 12.04 12.35 0.92
CA GLU A 26 12.66 11.49 1.92
C GLU A 26 11.90 11.53 3.26
N ASP A 27 11.45 12.73 3.66
CA ASP A 27 10.63 12.92 4.86
C ASP A 27 9.27 12.20 4.77
N CYS A 28 8.75 11.98 3.55
CA CYS A 28 7.50 11.23 3.32
C CYS A 28 7.71 9.71 3.33
N LEU A 29 8.96 9.23 3.42
CA LEU A 29 9.33 7.82 3.38
C LEU A 29 9.89 7.32 4.72
N ASP A 30 9.55 7.98 5.82
CA ASP A 30 9.89 7.54 7.18
C ASP A 30 8.96 6.37 7.63
N PRO A 31 9.51 5.17 7.95
CA PRO A 31 8.69 4.08 8.49
C PRO A 31 8.13 4.34 9.89
N GLY A 32 8.71 5.28 10.64
CA GLY A 32 8.33 5.65 12.01
C GLY A 32 7.34 6.81 12.11
N SER A 33 7.16 7.60 11.05
CA SER A 33 6.22 8.73 11.03
C SER A 33 5.52 8.87 9.69
N TYR A 34 4.19 8.87 9.72
CA TYR A 34 3.37 9.11 8.53
C TYR A 34 2.85 10.54 8.41
N VAL A 35 3.29 11.45 9.29
CA VAL A 35 2.80 12.84 9.27
C VAL A 35 3.15 13.54 7.95
N PRO A 36 4.42 13.53 7.48
CA PRO A 36 4.77 14.23 6.23
C PRO A 36 4.08 13.62 5.00
N SER A 37 3.97 12.29 4.94
CA SER A 37 3.32 11.60 3.83
C SER A 37 1.82 11.84 3.78
N GLN A 38 1.15 11.91 4.93
CA GLN A 38 -0.27 12.29 5.00
C GLN A 38 -0.48 13.75 4.57
N SER A 39 0.38 14.68 4.99
CA SER A 39 0.32 16.07 4.55
C SER A 39 0.52 16.22 3.04
N LEU A 40 1.49 15.53 2.45
CA LEU A 40 1.68 15.50 1.00
C LEU A 40 0.46 14.91 0.28
N ALA A 41 -0.05 13.78 0.76
CA ALA A 41 -1.22 13.13 0.16
C ALA A 41 -2.45 14.04 0.18
N ALA A 42 -2.67 14.79 1.26
CA ALA A 42 -3.76 15.77 1.37
C ALA A 42 -3.61 16.90 0.33
N GLN A 43 -2.40 17.48 0.21
CA GLN A 43 -2.13 18.52 -0.79
C GLN A 43 -2.35 18.03 -2.22
N LEU A 44 -1.84 16.83 -2.54
CA LEU A 44 -2.02 16.22 -3.87
C LEU A 44 -3.49 15.89 -4.16
N LEU A 45 -4.24 15.45 -3.15
CA LEU A 45 -5.66 15.19 -3.26
C LEU A 45 -6.44 16.47 -3.60
N GLU A 46 -6.13 17.57 -2.91
CA GLU A 46 -6.70 18.90 -3.13
C GLU A 46 -6.32 19.48 -4.50
N SER A 47 -5.10 19.23 -4.97
CA SER A 47 -4.62 19.68 -6.29
C SER A 47 -5.14 18.83 -7.46
N GLY A 48 -6.02 17.86 -7.20
CA GLY A 48 -6.64 17.02 -8.23
C GLY A 48 -5.81 15.82 -8.68
N SER A 49 -4.76 15.43 -7.93
CA SER A 49 -4.02 14.22 -8.21
C SER A 49 -4.90 12.96 -8.12
N LEU A 50 -4.55 11.96 -8.93
CA LEU A 50 -5.19 10.65 -8.94
C LEU A 50 -4.56 9.68 -7.93
N GLY A 51 -3.39 10.02 -7.39
CA GLY A 51 -2.68 9.24 -6.38
C GLY A 51 -1.16 9.31 -6.51
N VAL A 52 -0.48 8.44 -5.75
CA VAL A 52 0.98 8.34 -5.70
C VAL A 52 1.46 6.90 -5.86
N VAL A 53 2.60 6.72 -6.53
CA VAL A 53 3.41 5.50 -6.52
C VAL A 53 4.71 5.79 -5.77
N TYR A 54 5.09 4.94 -4.82
CA TYR A 54 6.18 5.21 -3.88
C TYR A 54 6.88 3.91 -3.44
N PRO A 55 8.15 3.96 -3.00
CA PRO A 55 8.83 2.77 -2.52
C PRO A 55 8.26 2.32 -1.18
N SER A 56 8.30 1.02 -0.91
CA SER A 56 7.93 0.50 0.40
C SER A 56 9.01 0.82 1.43
N VAL A 57 8.60 1.41 2.55
CA VAL A 57 9.48 1.72 3.69
C VAL A 57 9.74 0.51 4.61
N ARG A 58 9.12 -0.64 4.32
CA ARG A 58 9.26 -1.90 5.08
C ARG A 58 9.77 -3.08 4.26
N HIS A 59 9.87 -2.92 2.94
CA HIS A 59 10.39 -3.94 2.03
C HIS A 59 11.19 -3.27 0.92
N ALA A 60 12.52 -3.41 0.93
CA ALA A 60 13.43 -2.62 0.09
C ALA A 60 13.15 -2.71 -1.42
N ALA A 61 12.65 -3.85 -1.93
CA ALA A 61 12.28 -4.03 -3.33
C ALA A 61 10.79 -3.75 -3.62
N GLY A 62 10.01 -3.37 -2.60
CA GLY A 62 8.58 -3.18 -2.69
C GLY A 62 8.19 -1.86 -3.32
N THR A 63 7.14 -1.87 -4.13
CA THR A 63 6.46 -0.67 -4.64
C THR A 63 5.05 -0.63 -4.09
N ASN A 64 4.66 0.52 -3.57
CA ASN A 64 3.34 0.78 -3.05
C ASN A 64 2.61 1.80 -3.94
N LEU A 65 1.28 1.73 -3.92
CA LEU A 65 0.40 2.63 -4.64
C LEU A 65 -0.67 3.14 -3.67
N ALA A 66 -0.97 4.43 -3.70
CA ALA A 66 -2.16 4.99 -3.08
C ALA A 66 -3.02 5.64 -4.17
N CYS A 67 -4.23 5.12 -4.34
CA CYS A 67 -5.20 5.64 -5.31
C CYS A 67 -6.21 6.54 -4.58
N PHE A 68 -6.37 7.77 -5.05
CA PHE A 68 -7.23 8.78 -4.43
C PHE A 68 -8.65 8.83 -5.00
N ARG A 69 -8.90 8.06 -6.06
CA ARG A 69 -10.18 8.04 -6.78
C ARG A 69 -10.60 6.59 -7.00
N PRO A 70 -11.56 6.06 -6.20
CA PRO A 70 -11.99 4.67 -6.30
C PRO A 70 -12.42 4.23 -7.71
N ALA A 71 -12.94 5.15 -8.52
CA ALA A 71 -13.34 4.87 -9.91
C ALA A 71 -12.18 4.45 -10.84
N LEU A 72 -10.92 4.66 -10.44
CA LEU A 72 -9.74 4.24 -11.21
C LEU A 72 -9.32 2.79 -10.93
N VAL A 73 -9.92 2.17 -9.90
CA VAL A 73 -9.63 0.79 -9.51
C VAL A 73 -10.56 -0.13 -10.29
N GLY A 74 -10.01 -0.83 -11.28
CA GLY A 74 -10.73 -1.74 -12.16
C GLY A 74 -10.39 -3.21 -11.89
N ASN A 75 -11.19 -4.12 -12.47
CA ASN A 75 -10.92 -5.55 -12.53
C ASN A 75 -10.55 -6.21 -11.18
N VAL A 76 -11.16 -5.72 -10.09
CA VAL A 76 -10.89 -6.18 -8.72
C VAL A 76 -11.37 -7.61 -8.55
N ARG A 77 -10.46 -8.50 -8.16
CA ARG A 77 -10.75 -9.91 -7.88
C ARG A 77 -10.06 -10.34 -6.60
N LYS A 78 -10.75 -11.13 -5.79
CA LYS A 78 -10.15 -11.76 -4.61
C LYS A 78 -9.11 -12.77 -5.08
N THR A 79 -8.00 -12.81 -4.37
CA THR A 79 -6.98 -13.86 -4.47
C THR A 79 -6.98 -14.66 -3.17
N GLU A 80 -5.92 -15.41 -2.92
CA GLU A 80 -5.72 -16.11 -1.66
C GLU A 80 -5.85 -15.15 -0.47
N ALA A 81 -6.50 -15.63 0.59
CA ALA A 81 -6.47 -14.97 1.88
C ALA A 81 -5.37 -15.60 2.74
N TYR A 82 -4.85 -14.83 3.69
CA TYR A 82 -3.74 -15.23 4.54
C TYR A 82 -4.16 -15.08 6.00
N ARG A 83 -3.97 -16.12 6.78
CA ARG A 83 -4.07 -16.04 8.25
C ARG A 83 -2.68 -15.95 8.84
N MET A 84 -2.43 -14.87 9.57
CA MET A 84 -1.22 -14.67 10.34
C MET A 84 -1.49 -15.04 11.79
N ILE A 85 -0.65 -15.90 12.38
CA ILE A 85 -0.81 -16.44 13.74
C ILE A 85 0.46 -16.15 14.54
N TRP A 86 0.32 -15.39 15.63
CA TRP A 86 1.42 -15.05 16.54
C TRP A 86 1.38 -15.92 17.81
N SER A 87 2.55 -16.41 18.22
CA SER A 87 2.75 -17.23 19.42
C SER A 87 3.83 -16.65 20.33
N GLY A 88 3.63 -15.40 20.78
CA GLY A 88 4.55 -14.70 21.69
C GLY A 88 5.81 -14.11 21.03
N THR A 89 5.98 -14.31 19.72
CA THR A 89 7.04 -13.70 18.89
C THR A 89 6.43 -12.75 17.86
N PRO A 90 7.15 -11.74 17.36
CA PRO A 90 6.65 -10.84 16.33
C PRO A 90 6.53 -11.49 14.95
N GLU A 91 7.28 -12.56 14.67
CA GLU A 91 7.17 -13.35 13.45
C GLU A 91 5.93 -14.26 13.50
N PRO A 92 4.95 -14.07 12.61
CA PRO A 92 3.78 -14.94 12.56
C PRO A 92 4.08 -16.22 11.76
N ARG A 93 3.37 -17.31 12.12
CA ARG A 93 3.11 -18.39 11.16
C ARG A 93 2.05 -17.91 10.17
N ILE A 94 2.29 -18.12 8.88
CA ILE A 94 1.37 -17.73 7.80
C ILE A 94 0.69 -18.99 7.24
N GLU A 95 -0.63 -18.99 7.21
CA GLU A 95 -1.46 -19.99 6.55
C GLU A 95 -2.16 -19.38 5.34
N ILE A 96 -2.11 -20.06 4.20
CA ILE A 96 -2.88 -19.69 3.01
C ILE A 96 -4.28 -20.29 3.16
N LEU A 97 -5.30 -19.46 3.02
CA LEU A 97 -6.70 -19.85 3.04
C LEU A 97 -7.14 -19.93 1.58
N ASP A 98 -7.28 -21.16 1.06
CA ASP A 98 -7.75 -21.38 -0.31
C ASP A 98 -9.11 -20.70 -0.52
N GLY A 99 -9.16 -19.80 -1.51
CA GLY A 99 -10.41 -19.20 -1.96
C GLY A 99 -11.20 -20.22 -2.75
N LYS A 100 -12.32 -20.71 -2.20
CA LYS A 100 -13.38 -21.28 -3.03
C LYS A 100 -14.05 -20.19 -3.86
#